data_AF-A0A0C3S7T6-F1
#
_entry.id   AF-A0A0C3S7T6-F1
#
_cell.length_a   1.000
_cell.length_b   1.000
_cell.length_c   1.000
_cell.angle_alpha   90.00
_cell.angle_beta   90.00
_cell.angle_gamma   90.00
#
_symmetry.space_group_name_H-M   'P 1'
#
loop_
_entity.id
_entity.type
_entity.pdbx_description
1 polymer ?
#
loop_
_entity_poly.entity_id
_entity_poly.type
_entity_poly.pdbx_seq_one_letter_code
_entity_poly.pdbx_strand_id
1 'polypeptide(L)'
;MQGSDSRSLTGIAAQRLSRLSSEAYRLANSHRKRPKGSTTSSSQAEATTDTLPPLQLTPEQELAAVTSFLASLPQNVIPSNVDPSLPIDPQLVLDFDTRSSQAMTEVAQLEHDAWVRYPVVLYSKMHSPTSRDMEKMLLELNLLPGPAIIQVEYRPDEEVLKPLLHRLTGSNELPLLLIGGKVIGTAQEVRYMHSKGDLARTITKAGAIVDGAKKKKGRKH
;
A
#
# COMPACT_ATOMS: atom_id res chain seq x y z
N MET A 1 -16.46 57.00 -34.03
CA MET A 1 -15.05 57.15 -34.44
C MET A 1 -14.21 56.58 -33.29
N GLN A 2 -13.75 55.32 -33.45
CA GLN A 2 -12.34 54.92 -33.63
C GLN A 2 -11.49 55.17 -32.36
N GLY A 3 -10.74 54.24 -31.79
CA GLY A 3 -10.37 52.86 -32.11
C GLY A 3 -9.79 52.23 -30.81
N SER A 4 -10.03 50.95 -30.55
CA SER A 4 -9.05 49.85 -30.68
C SER A 4 -7.73 50.05 -29.93
N ASP A 5 -7.55 49.31 -28.84
CA ASP A 5 -6.30 48.57 -28.66
C ASP A 5 -6.50 47.32 -27.79
N SER A 6 -6.31 46.19 -28.46
CA SER A 6 -6.30 44.82 -27.96
C SER A 6 -4.88 44.44 -27.53
N ARG A 7 -4.67 44.02 -26.28
CA ARG A 7 -3.51 43.19 -25.91
C ARG A 7 -3.90 42.11 -24.92
N SER A 8 -3.92 40.88 -25.43
CA SER A 8 -4.00 39.63 -24.67
C SER A 8 -2.73 39.45 -23.84
N LEU A 9 -2.88 38.98 -22.61
CA LEU A 9 -1.80 38.47 -21.78
C LEU A 9 -2.07 37.01 -21.44
N THR A 10 -1.99 36.16 -22.46
CA THR A 10 -1.70 34.74 -22.29
C THR A 10 -0.18 34.55 -22.27
N GLY A 11 0.34 33.86 -21.26
CA GLY A 11 1.67 33.26 -21.34
C GLY A 11 2.73 33.80 -20.38
N ILE A 12 2.50 33.74 -19.07
CA ILE A 12 3.58 33.82 -18.05
C ILE A 12 3.34 32.77 -16.97
N ALA A 13 3.39 31.48 -17.35
CA ALA A 13 3.48 30.36 -16.40
C ALA A 13 3.98 29.04 -17.06
N ALA A 14 4.75 29.12 -18.15
CA ALA A 14 5.25 27.94 -18.87
C ALA A 14 6.76 27.98 -19.17
N GLN A 15 7.55 28.65 -18.31
CA GLN A 15 9.01 28.77 -18.48
C GLN A 15 9.80 28.38 -17.22
N ARG A 16 9.38 27.32 -16.53
CA ARG A 16 10.14 26.76 -15.40
C ARG A 16 10.26 25.23 -15.39
N LEU A 17 10.20 24.60 -16.57
CA LEU A 17 10.37 23.14 -16.74
C LEU A 17 11.24 22.78 -17.96
N SER A 18 12.33 23.52 -18.22
CA SER A 18 13.19 23.23 -19.39
C SER A 18 14.68 23.54 -19.21
N ARG A 19 15.23 23.42 -17.99
CA ARG A 19 16.66 23.68 -17.74
C ARG A 19 17.40 22.60 -16.95
N LEU A 20 17.02 21.33 -17.08
CA LEU A 20 17.74 20.22 -16.45
C LEU A 20 17.93 18.97 -17.34
N SER A 21 18.01 19.12 -18.67
CA SER A 21 18.15 17.95 -19.57
C SER A 21 19.32 18.00 -20.57
N SER A 22 20.29 18.90 -20.43
CA SER A 22 21.41 18.99 -21.39
C SER A 22 22.78 18.60 -20.84
N GLU A 23 22.94 18.51 -19.52
CA GLU A 23 24.21 18.14 -18.86
C GLU A 23 24.22 16.66 -18.43
N ALA A 24 23.05 16.11 -18.07
CA ALA A 24 22.87 14.68 -17.80
C ALA A 24 23.06 13.79 -19.05
N TYR A 25 22.74 14.30 -20.24
CA TYR A 25 22.90 13.54 -21.50
C TYR A 25 24.36 13.48 -22.01
N ARG A 26 25.22 14.42 -21.57
CA ARG A 26 26.64 14.46 -21.98
C ARG A 26 27.52 13.51 -21.17
N LEU A 27 27.14 13.19 -19.92
CA LEU A 27 27.88 12.21 -19.11
C LEU A 27 27.64 10.76 -19.55
N ALA A 28 26.53 10.47 -20.23
CA ALA A 28 26.15 9.11 -20.62
C ALA A 28 26.94 8.53 -21.81
N ASN A 29 27.72 9.33 -22.54
CA ASN A 29 28.35 8.91 -23.80
C ASN A 29 29.88 8.82 -23.80
N SER A 30 30.53 8.80 -22.63
CA SER A 30 31.98 8.61 -22.55
C SER A 30 32.34 7.37 -21.74
N HIS A 31 32.14 6.18 -22.32
CA HIS A 31 32.98 4.97 -22.12
C HIS A 31 32.52 3.86 -23.08
N ARG A 32 32.88 4.00 -24.37
CA ARG A 32 32.81 2.92 -25.36
C ARG A 32 34.20 2.74 -25.99
N LYS A 33 35.04 1.93 -25.35
CA LYS A 33 36.22 1.31 -26.01
C LYS A 33 35.94 -0.18 -26.17
N ARG A 34 35.81 -0.62 -27.43
CA ARG A 34 35.83 -2.03 -27.85
C ARG A 34 37.29 -2.52 -27.86
N PRO A 35 37.61 -3.67 -27.27
CA PRO A 35 38.70 -4.51 -27.77
C PRO A 35 38.16 -5.57 -28.75
N LYS A 36 38.90 -5.77 -29.84
CA LYS A 36 38.73 -6.88 -30.79
C LYS A 36 39.27 -8.18 -30.18
N GLY A 37 38.70 -9.30 -30.63
CA GLY A 37 38.78 -10.59 -29.96
C GLY A 37 40.12 -11.31 -30.02
N SER A 38 40.27 -12.22 -29.06
CA SER A 38 41.10 -13.41 -29.14
C SER A 38 40.35 -14.53 -28.40
N THR A 39 40.07 -15.60 -29.12
CA THR A 39 39.52 -16.87 -28.69
C THR A 39 40.26 -17.44 -27.49
N THR A 40 39.57 -17.65 -26.38
CA THR A 40 39.85 -18.73 -25.42
C THR A 40 38.55 -19.11 -24.75
N SER A 41 38.09 -20.31 -25.04
CA SER A 41 37.01 -21.01 -24.39
C SER A 41 37.35 -21.30 -22.93
N SER A 42 36.66 -20.63 -22.02
CA SER A 42 36.43 -21.13 -20.66
C SER A 42 35.06 -20.64 -20.21
N SER A 43 34.06 -21.44 -20.58
CA SER A 43 32.78 -21.55 -19.90
C SER A 43 32.99 -21.63 -18.38
N GLN A 44 32.49 -20.62 -17.65
CA GLN A 44 31.94 -20.69 -16.28
C GLN A 44 31.95 -19.29 -15.64
N ALA A 45 30.84 -18.56 -15.77
CA ALA A 45 30.40 -17.52 -14.83
C ALA A 45 28.92 -17.15 -15.06
N GLU A 46 28.09 -18.15 -15.36
CA GLU A 46 26.62 -18.06 -15.36
C GLU A 46 26.11 -19.10 -14.35
N ALA A 47 26.21 -18.79 -13.06
CA ALA A 47 25.50 -19.45 -11.98
C ALA A 47 25.74 -18.68 -10.68
N THR A 48 24.66 -18.48 -9.91
CA THR A 48 24.58 -18.08 -8.47
C THR A 48 23.76 -16.82 -8.14
N THR A 49 22.69 -16.52 -8.87
CA THR A 49 21.54 -15.79 -8.29
C THR A 49 20.45 -16.71 -7.74
N ASP A 50 20.68 -18.03 -7.83
CA ASP A 50 19.67 -19.07 -7.55
C ASP A 50 19.95 -19.88 -6.27
N THR A 51 20.82 -19.37 -5.38
CA THR A 51 21.31 -20.10 -4.19
C THR A 51 20.78 -19.59 -2.86
N LEU A 52 20.02 -18.49 -2.84
CA LEU A 52 19.39 -18.02 -1.61
C LEU A 52 18.05 -18.74 -1.41
N PRO A 53 17.78 -19.24 -0.19
CA PRO A 53 16.51 -19.89 0.10
C PRO A 53 15.35 -18.91 -0.15
N PRO A 54 14.18 -19.40 -0.57
CA PRO A 54 13.03 -18.56 -0.79
C PRO A 54 12.67 -17.81 0.50
N LEU A 55 12.43 -16.50 0.38
CA LEU A 55 12.01 -15.64 1.48
C LEU A 55 10.74 -16.21 2.12
N GLN A 56 10.75 -16.43 3.43
CA GLN A 56 9.59 -16.90 4.18
C GLN A 56 9.07 -15.76 5.05
N LEU A 57 7.83 -15.33 4.78
CA LEU A 57 7.16 -14.32 5.58
C LEU A 57 6.49 -14.96 6.79
N THR A 58 6.51 -14.25 7.92
CA THR A 58 5.61 -14.57 9.04
C THR A 58 4.17 -14.22 8.66
N PRO A 59 3.14 -14.79 9.35
CA PRO A 59 1.75 -14.40 9.09
C PRO A 59 1.48 -12.90 9.23
N GLU A 60 2.17 -12.22 10.14
CA GLU A 60 2.05 -10.77 10.36
C GLU A 60 2.64 -9.97 9.19
N GLN A 61 3.82 -10.37 8.72
CA GLN A 61 4.47 -9.78 7.54
C GLN A 61 3.68 -10.03 6.26
N GLU A 62 3.14 -11.24 6.12
CA GLU A 62 2.28 -11.62 5.00
C GLU A 62 1.00 -10.78 4.99
N LEU A 63 0.36 -10.61 6.15
CA LEU A 63 -0.82 -9.75 6.29
C LEU A 63 -0.50 -8.31 5.91
N ALA A 64 0.62 -7.76 6.40
CA ALA A 64 1.05 -6.41 6.06
C ALA A 64 1.33 -6.24 4.56
N ALA A 65 2.01 -7.20 3.94
CA ALA A 65 2.31 -7.18 2.51
C ALA A 65 1.02 -7.25 1.67
N VAL A 66 0.12 -8.19 1.97
CA VAL A 66 -1.18 -8.32 1.28
C VAL A 66 -2.03 -7.07 1.48
N THR A 67 -2.14 -6.56 2.70
CA THR A 67 -2.90 -5.33 2.98
C THR A 67 -2.33 -4.13 2.25
N SER A 68 -1.01 -3.92 2.28
CA SER A 68 -0.34 -2.83 1.58
C SER A 68 -0.53 -2.92 0.06
N PHE A 69 -0.35 -4.12 -0.50
CA PHE A 69 -0.60 -4.41 -1.91
C PHE A 69 -2.04 -4.04 -2.30
N LEU A 70 -3.04 -4.54 -1.59
CA LEU A 70 -4.46 -4.27 -1.89
C LEU A 70 -4.85 -2.80 -1.69
N ALA A 71 -4.30 -2.13 -0.68
CA ALA A 71 -4.61 -0.74 -0.36
C ALA A 71 -3.85 0.28 -1.24
N SER A 72 -2.78 -0.15 -1.91
CA SER A 72 -1.95 0.74 -2.74
C SER A 72 -2.66 1.14 -4.04
N LEU A 73 -3.33 0.19 -4.72
CA LEU A 73 -3.96 0.39 -6.02
C LEU A 73 -5.24 -0.45 -6.16
N PRO A 74 -6.36 0.12 -6.64
CA PRO A 74 -7.62 -0.62 -6.81
C PRO A 74 -7.52 -1.82 -7.76
N GLN A 75 -6.62 -1.77 -8.75
CA GLN A 75 -6.40 -2.83 -9.73
C GLN A 75 -5.52 -3.98 -9.23
N ASN A 76 -4.93 -3.87 -8.04
CA ASN A 76 -4.12 -4.94 -7.48
C ASN A 76 -5.03 -6.11 -7.12
N VAL A 77 -4.76 -7.28 -7.66
CA VAL A 77 -5.58 -8.50 -7.56
C VAL A 77 -4.65 -9.68 -7.35
N ILE A 78 -4.96 -10.53 -6.38
CA ILE A 78 -4.24 -11.77 -6.13
C ILE A 78 -4.63 -12.78 -7.23
N PRO A 79 -3.66 -13.36 -7.95
CA PRO A 79 -3.96 -14.35 -8.98
C PRO A 79 -4.75 -15.55 -8.44
N SER A 80 -5.75 -16.02 -9.19
CA SER A 80 -6.65 -17.12 -8.78
C SER A 80 -5.98 -18.49 -8.69
N ASN A 81 -4.75 -18.62 -9.19
CA ASN A 81 -3.93 -19.84 -9.09
C ASN A 81 -3.18 -19.95 -7.75
N VAL A 82 -3.25 -18.94 -6.88
CA VAL A 82 -2.66 -18.97 -5.54
C VAL A 82 -3.51 -19.86 -4.64
N ASP A 83 -2.89 -20.84 -3.98
CA ASP A 83 -3.53 -21.63 -2.92
C ASP A 83 -3.56 -20.82 -1.61
N PRO A 84 -4.74 -20.40 -1.12
CA PRO A 84 -4.84 -19.58 0.09
C PRO A 84 -4.50 -20.34 1.38
N SER A 85 -4.38 -21.67 1.33
CA SER A 85 -4.00 -22.52 2.47
C SER A 85 -2.51 -22.45 2.77
N LEU A 86 -1.71 -22.00 1.80
CA LEU A 86 -0.26 -21.87 1.90
C LEU A 86 0.13 -20.39 2.04
N PRO A 87 1.31 -20.07 2.59
CA PRO A 87 1.87 -18.72 2.53
C PRO A 87 1.97 -18.26 1.08
N ILE A 88 1.53 -17.03 0.80
CA ILE A 88 1.62 -16.45 -0.54
C ILE A 88 3.08 -16.29 -0.96
N ASP A 89 3.36 -16.48 -2.25
CA ASP A 89 4.68 -16.15 -2.79
C ASP A 89 4.94 -14.65 -2.59
N PRO A 90 5.99 -14.26 -1.84
CA PRO A 90 6.28 -12.86 -1.58
C PRO A 90 6.45 -12.02 -2.85
N GLN A 91 6.89 -12.63 -3.95
CA GLN A 91 7.05 -11.94 -5.25
C GLN A 91 5.72 -11.43 -5.85
N LEU A 92 4.57 -11.93 -5.41
CA LEU A 92 3.26 -11.50 -5.91
C LEU A 92 2.76 -10.22 -5.26
N VAL A 93 3.22 -9.92 -4.04
CA VAL A 93 2.71 -8.81 -3.21
C VAL A 93 3.78 -7.77 -2.88
N LEU A 94 5.06 -8.12 -3.02
CA LEU A 94 6.20 -7.23 -2.79
C LEU A 94 6.68 -6.62 -4.12
N ASP A 95 7.12 -5.37 -4.08
CA ASP A 95 7.62 -4.61 -5.22
C ASP A 95 9.17 -4.58 -5.31
N PHE A 96 9.85 -5.29 -4.42
CA PHE A 96 11.31 -5.39 -4.36
C PHE A 96 11.84 -6.82 -4.56
N ASP A 97 13.15 -6.93 -4.76
CA ASP A 97 13.82 -8.22 -4.97
C ASP A 97 13.90 -9.03 -3.67
N THR A 98 13.12 -10.10 -3.57
CA THR A 98 13.08 -10.95 -2.37
C THR A 98 14.26 -11.90 -2.26
N ARG A 99 15.12 -11.96 -3.28
CA ARG A 99 16.37 -12.73 -3.27
C ARG A 99 17.57 -11.88 -2.89
N SER A 100 17.37 -10.64 -2.48
CA SER A 100 18.44 -9.77 -2.01
C SER A 100 18.91 -10.19 -0.60
N SER A 101 20.18 -9.94 -0.28
CA SER A 101 20.70 -10.11 1.09
C SER A 101 20.01 -9.19 2.12
N GLN A 102 19.31 -8.15 1.66
CA GLN A 102 18.61 -7.17 2.47
C GLN A 102 17.10 -7.43 2.57
N ALA A 103 16.58 -8.47 1.90
CA ALA A 103 15.15 -8.75 1.79
C ALA A 103 14.42 -8.78 3.14
N MET A 104 15.01 -9.38 4.18
CA MET A 104 14.40 -9.41 5.53
C MET A 104 14.28 -8.01 6.16
N THR A 105 15.24 -7.13 5.89
CA THR A 105 15.21 -5.74 6.38
C THR A 105 14.16 -4.95 5.62
N GLU A 106 14.06 -5.16 4.30
CA GLU A 106 13.05 -4.54 3.45
C GLU A 106 11.64 -4.98 3.84
N VAL A 107 11.43 -6.27 4.16
CA VAL A 107 10.15 -6.78 4.69
C VAL A 107 9.77 -6.10 6.01
N ALA A 108 10.72 -5.99 6.95
CA ALA A 108 10.45 -5.34 8.24
C ALA A 108 10.11 -3.84 8.07
N GLN A 109 10.78 -3.17 7.13
CA GLN A 109 10.48 -1.78 6.78
C GLN A 109 9.10 -1.67 6.12
N LEU A 110 8.76 -2.57 5.20
CA LEU A 110 7.46 -2.61 4.56
C LEU A 110 6.34 -2.81 5.58
N GLU A 111 6.50 -3.74 6.51
CA GLU A 111 5.51 -4.00 7.55
C GLU A 111 5.24 -2.73 8.37
N HIS A 112 6.30 -2.05 8.79
CA HIS A 112 6.18 -0.76 9.48
C HIS A 112 5.46 0.29 8.63
N ASP A 113 5.90 0.47 7.38
CA ASP A 113 5.36 1.47 6.46
C ASP A 113 3.89 1.20 6.10
N ALA A 114 3.50 -0.07 5.97
CA ALA A 114 2.13 -0.48 5.73
C ALA A 114 1.20 0.00 6.86
N TRP A 115 1.60 -0.21 8.11
CA TRP A 115 0.78 0.18 9.26
C TRP A 115 0.87 1.67 9.61
N VAL A 116 1.93 2.36 9.22
CA VAL A 116 2.01 3.83 9.30
C VAL A 116 1.10 4.48 8.25
N ARG A 117 1.08 3.95 7.03
CA ARG A 117 0.26 4.48 5.92
C ARG A 117 -1.22 4.11 6.08
N TYR A 118 -1.50 2.90 6.52
CA TYR A 118 -2.83 2.33 6.69
C TYR A 118 -3.04 1.84 8.13
N PRO A 119 -3.04 2.74 9.12
CA PRO A 119 -3.18 2.37 10.53
C PRO A 119 -4.55 1.79 10.86
N VAL A 120 -5.56 2.06 10.03
CA VAL A 120 -6.91 1.50 10.15
C VAL A 120 -7.32 0.93 8.80
N VAL A 121 -7.60 -0.38 8.78
CA VAL A 121 -8.02 -1.10 7.57
C VAL A 121 -9.31 -1.86 7.87
N LEU A 122 -10.28 -1.70 6.98
CA LEU A 122 -11.58 -2.35 7.06
C LEU A 122 -11.77 -3.24 5.83
N TYR A 123 -11.74 -4.56 6.03
CA TYR A 123 -12.24 -5.50 5.03
C TYR A 123 -13.76 -5.60 5.21
N SER A 124 -14.52 -5.15 4.21
CA SER A 124 -15.98 -5.06 4.27
C SER A 124 -16.66 -6.02 3.30
N LYS A 125 -17.85 -6.48 3.72
CA LYS A 125 -18.79 -7.19 2.85
C LYS A 125 -19.77 -6.18 2.25
N MET A 126 -20.03 -6.28 0.96
CA MET A 126 -20.95 -5.34 0.30
C MET A 126 -22.40 -5.63 0.73
N HIS A 127 -23.25 -4.60 0.72
CA HIS A 127 -24.65 -4.66 1.14
C HIS A 127 -24.93 -5.21 2.57
N SER A 128 -23.91 -5.45 3.40
CA SER A 128 -24.05 -5.90 4.78
C SER A 128 -24.36 -4.71 5.70
N PRO A 129 -25.48 -4.70 6.46
CA PRO A 129 -25.78 -3.64 7.42
C PRO A 129 -24.65 -3.45 8.44
N THR A 130 -24.07 -4.56 8.92
CA THR A 130 -22.96 -4.55 9.87
C THR A 130 -21.71 -3.87 9.30
N SER A 131 -21.40 -4.10 8.02
CA SER A 131 -20.27 -3.44 7.34
C SER A 131 -20.51 -1.95 7.16
N ARG A 132 -21.71 -1.55 6.75
CA ARG A 132 -22.10 -0.14 6.57
C ARG A 132 -22.06 0.64 7.89
N ASP A 133 -22.51 0.01 8.97
CA ASP A 133 -22.47 0.61 10.29
C ASP A 133 -21.01 0.82 10.75
N MET A 134 -20.12 -0.14 10.51
CA MET A 134 -18.71 -0.01 10.89
C MET A 134 -17.97 1.03 10.06
N GLU A 135 -18.20 1.05 8.75
CA GLU A 135 -17.70 2.09 7.86
C GLU A 135 -18.16 3.47 8.31
N LYS A 136 -19.45 3.65 8.60
CA LYS A 136 -20.00 4.91 9.09
C LYS A 136 -19.31 5.37 10.39
N MET A 137 -19.14 4.47 11.36
CA MET A 137 -18.43 4.77 12.61
C MET A 137 -17.00 5.26 12.34
N LEU A 138 -16.25 4.61 11.45
CA LEU A 138 -14.88 5.02 11.12
C LEU A 138 -14.84 6.38 10.41
N LEU A 139 -15.79 6.66 9.53
CA LEU A 139 -15.88 7.95 8.83
C LEU A 139 -16.23 9.11 9.79
N GLU A 140 -17.08 8.85 10.80
CA GLU A 140 -17.43 9.84 11.83
C GLU A 140 -16.21 10.28 12.66
N LEU A 141 -15.21 9.42 12.82
CA LEU A 141 -13.96 9.73 13.54
C LEU A 141 -13.02 10.67 12.77
N ASN A 142 -13.27 10.97 11.49
CA ASN A 142 -12.50 11.92 10.69
C ASN A 142 -10.97 11.70 10.79
N LEU A 143 -10.54 10.44 10.62
CA LEU A 143 -9.17 9.99 10.84
C LEU A 143 -8.16 10.60 9.84
N LEU A 144 -6.93 10.82 10.30
CA LEU A 144 -5.79 11.16 9.46
C LEU A 144 -4.56 10.29 9.85
N PRO A 145 -4.02 9.46 8.96
CA PRO A 145 -4.54 9.11 7.63
C PRO A 145 -5.94 8.45 7.70
N GLY A 146 -6.71 8.57 6.62
CA GLY A 146 -8.06 8.02 6.54
C GLY A 146 -8.06 6.48 6.55
N PRO A 147 -9.18 5.83 6.93
CA PRO A 147 -9.27 4.38 6.94
C PRO A 147 -9.19 3.81 5.51
N ALA A 148 -8.44 2.71 5.32
CA ALA A 148 -8.46 1.96 4.07
C ALA A 148 -9.63 0.98 4.09
N ILE A 149 -10.61 1.17 3.20
CA ILE A 149 -11.80 0.32 3.11
C ILE A 149 -11.69 -0.56 1.87
N ILE A 150 -11.58 -1.87 2.08
CA ILE A 150 -11.42 -2.88 1.02
C ILE A 150 -12.72 -3.69 0.95
N GLN A 151 -13.50 -3.49 -0.12
CA GLN A 151 -14.71 -4.27 -0.37
C GLN A 151 -14.33 -5.61 -0.96
N VAL A 152 -14.57 -6.72 -0.24
CA VAL A 152 -14.08 -8.04 -0.64
C VAL A 152 -14.97 -8.73 -1.68
N GLU A 153 -16.29 -8.52 -1.63
CA GLU A 153 -17.31 -9.28 -2.40
C GLU A 153 -17.44 -8.93 -3.89
N TYR A 154 -16.76 -7.87 -4.36
CA TYR A 154 -16.74 -7.51 -5.79
C TYR A 154 -15.35 -7.62 -6.40
N ARG A 155 -14.41 -8.21 -5.68
CA ARG A 155 -13.06 -8.35 -6.19
C ARG A 155 -12.93 -9.61 -7.01
N PRO A 156 -12.18 -9.58 -8.12
CA PRO A 156 -11.90 -10.78 -8.90
C PRO A 156 -11.17 -11.89 -8.12
N ASP A 157 -10.49 -11.53 -7.03
CA ASP A 157 -9.72 -12.43 -6.16
C ASP A 157 -10.46 -12.81 -4.87
N GLU A 158 -11.78 -12.58 -4.78
CA GLU A 158 -12.57 -12.87 -3.57
C GLU A 158 -12.39 -14.31 -3.05
N GLU A 159 -12.39 -15.29 -3.96
CA GLU A 159 -12.28 -16.71 -3.66
C GLU A 159 -10.94 -17.08 -3.01
N VAL A 160 -9.87 -16.34 -3.32
CA VAL A 160 -8.53 -16.52 -2.72
C VAL A 160 -8.37 -15.63 -1.49
N LEU A 161 -8.88 -14.40 -1.53
CA LEU A 161 -8.69 -13.42 -0.48
C LEU A 161 -9.40 -13.80 0.81
N LYS A 162 -10.64 -14.31 0.76
CA LYS A 162 -11.37 -14.68 1.99
C LYS A 162 -10.67 -15.80 2.78
N PRO A 163 -10.30 -16.95 2.17
CA PRO A 163 -9.61 -18.00 2.92
C PRO A 163 -8.21 -17.57 3.36
N LEU A 164 -7.51 -16.74 2.58
CA LEU A 164 -6.22 -16.17 2.97
C LEU A 164 -6.37 -15.30 4.23
N LEU A 165 -7.35 -14.39 4.25
CA LEU A 165 -7.62 -13.56 5.44
C LEU A 165 -7.98 -14.44 6.63
N HIS A 166 -8.76 -15.51 6.43
CA HIS A 166 -9.08 -16.45 7.50
C HIS A 166 -7.84 -17.14 8.07
N ARG A 167 -6.93 -17.61 7.22
CA ARG A 167 -5.65 -18.20 7.66
C ARG A 167 -4.81 -17.22 8.46
N LEU A 168 -4.71 -15.97 8.01
CA LEU A 168 -3.84 -14.96 8.64
C LEU A 168 -4.41 -14.38 9.93
N THR A 169 -5.74 -14.24 10.00
CA THR A 169 -6.39 -13.49 11.09
C THR A 169 -7.22 -14.36 12.03
N GLY A 170 -7.48 -15.61 11.65
CA GLY A 170 -8.38 -16.52 12.35
C GLY A 170 -9.87 -16.19 12.17
N SER A 171 -10.22 -15.02 11.61
CA SER A 171 -11.61 -14.62 11.39
C SER A 171 -12.13 -15.13 10.06
N ASN A 172 -13.26 -15.83 10.07
CA ASN A 172 -13.97 -16.27 8.87
C ASN A 172 -15.12 -15.31 8.48
N GLU A 173 -15.39 -14.29 9.30
CA GLU A 173 -16.50 -13.37 9.10
C GLU A 173 -16.03 -11.97 8.69
N LEU A 174 -16.85 -11.34 7.83
CA LEU A 174 -16.74 -9.94 7.46
C LEU A 174 -17.92 -9.16 8.07
N PRO A 175 -17.73 -7.91 8.51
CA PRO A 175 -16.52 -7.12 8.30
C PRO A 175 -15.39 -7.41 9.30
N LEU A 176 -14.14 -7.27 8.84
CA LEU A 176 -12.92 -7.46 9.62
C LEU A 176 -12.17 -6.13 9.76
N LEU A 177 -11.99 -5.67 11.00
CA LEU A 177 -11.28 -4.42 11.31
C LEU A 177 -9.86 -4.73 11.78
N LEU A 178 -8.88 -4.13 11.12
CA LEU A 178 -7.49 -4.10 11.55
C LEU A 178 -7.11 -2.71 12.05
N ILE A 179 -6.45 -2.63 13.21
CA ILE A 179 -5.82 -1.41 13.71
C ILE A 179 -4.35 -1.71 14.02
N GLY A 180 -3.43 -1.03 13.32
CA GLY A 180 -1.99 -1.27 13.45
C GLY A 180 -1.59 -2.73 13.23
N GLY A 181 -2.17 -3.38 12.22
CA GLY A 181 -1.93 -4.78 11.89
C GLY A 181 -2.64 -5.83 12.77
N LYS A 182 -3.41 -5.40 13.77
CA LYS A 182 -4.10 -6.32 14.71
C LYS A 182 -5.59 -6.37 14.47
N VAL A 183 -6.17 -7.57 14.56
CA VAL A 183 -7.61 -7.80 14.47
C VAL A 183 -8.32 -7.22 15.68
N ILE A 184 -9.38 -6.45 15.43
CA ILE A 184 -10.18 -5.81 16.46
C ILE A 184 -11.57 -6.41 16.51
N GLY A 185 -11.70 -7.46 17.31
CA GLY A 185 -12.96 -8.01 17.77
C GLY A 185 -14.03 -8.27 16.72
N THR A 186 -15.25 -8.51 17.18
CA THR A 186 -16.44 -8.56 16.35
C THR A 186 -17.05 -7.17 16.15
N ALA A 187 -17.94 -7.02 15.18
CA ALA A 187 -18.62 -5.74 14.97
C ALA A 187 -19.39 -5.22 16.20
N GLN A 188 -19.88 -6.10 17.07
CA GLN A 188 -20.55 -5.70 18.32
C GLN A 188 -19.55 -5.16 19.34
N GLU A 189 -18.38 -5.80 19.46
CA GLU A 189 -17.29 -5.33 20.33
C GLU A 189 -16.75 -3.99 19.85
N VAL A 190 -16.58 -3.81 18.54
CA VAL A 190 -16.18 -2.52 17.96
C VAL A 190 -17.19 -1.42 18.29
N ARG A 191 -18.49 -1.68 18.16
CA ARG A 191 -19.55 -0.71 18.55
C ARG A 191 -19.46 -0.34 20.02
N TYR A 192 -19.21 -1.33 20.88
CA TYR A 192 -19.04 -1.11 22.30
C TYR A 192 -17.78 -0.30 22.63
N MET A 193 -16.66 -0.59 21.97
CA MET A 193 -15.43 0.20 22.08
C MET A 193 -15.62 1.63 21.57
N HIS A 194 -16.41 1.82 20.52
CA HIS A 194 -16.74 3.13 19.99
C HIS A 194 -17.56 3.96 20.99
N SER A 195 -18.60 3.38 21.59
CA SER A 195 -19.44 4.09 22.58
C SER A 195 -18.68 4.49 23.84
N LYS A 196 -17.64 3.74 24.21
CA LYS A 196 -16.73 4.05 25.32
C LYS A 196 -15.58 5.00 24.97
N GLY A 197 -15.34 5.26 23.68
CA GLY A 197 -14.17 6.00 23.21
C GLY A 197 -12.85 5.20 23.24
N ASP A 198 -12.88 3.91 23.58
CA ASP A 198 -11.72 3.01 23.57
C ASP A 198 -11.21 2.75 22.15
N LEU A 199 -12.13 2.77 21.17
CA LEU A 199 -11.79 2.65 19.75
C LEU A 199 -10.87 3.80 19.32
N ALA A 200 -11.27 5.04 19.61
CA ALA A 200 -10.48 6.24 19.30
C ALA A 200 -9.08 6.18 19.94
N ARG A 201 -8.99 5.77 21.20
CA ARG A 201 -7.71 5.59 21.91
C ARG A 201 -6.82 4.56 21.23
N THR A 202 -7.38 3.44 20.80
CA THR A 202 -6.65 2.36 20.12
C THR A 202 -6.13 2.84 18.76
N ILE A 203 -6.95 3.55 17.99
CA ILE A 203 -6.57 4.15 16.71
C ILE A 203 -5.44 5.16 16.88
N THR A 204 -5.51 6.02 17.90
CA THR A 204 -4.43 6.99 18.18
C THR A 204 -3.12 6.32 18.58
N LYS A 205 -3.18 5.21 19.34
CA LYS A 205 -1.98 4.41 19.65
C LYS A 205 -1.35 3.78 18.40
N ALA A 206 -2.16 3.46 17.40
CA ALA A 206 -1.67 2.93 16.12
C ALA A 206 -1.14 4.01 15.17
N GLY A 207 -1.21 5.30 15.54
CA GLY A 207 -0.63 6.41 14.79
C GLY A 207 -1.62 7.27 13.99
N ALA A 208 -2.92 6.94 14.00
CA ALA A 208 -3.94 7.76 13.34
C ALA A 208 -4.50 8.86 14.26
N ILE A 209 -4.66 10.07 13.72
CA ILE A 209 -5.18 11.23 14.42
C ILE A 209 -6.69 11.29 14.24
N VAL A 210 -7.44 11.13 15.33
CA VAL A 210 -8.89 11.34 15.36
C VAL A 210 -9.19 12.82 15.17
N ASP A 211 -10.21 13.14 14.36
CA ASP A 211 -10.54 14.50 13.94
C ASP A 211 -9.43 15.24 13.16
N GLY A 212 -8.37 14.54 12.76
CA GLY A 212 -7.25 15.12 12.00
C GLY A 212 -7.67 15.63 10.62
N ALA A 213 -8.72 15.06 10.02
CA ALA A 213 -9.23 15.48 8.71
C ALA A 213 -10.21 16.67 8.77
N LYS A 214 -10.65 17.09 9.97
CA LYS A 214 -11.56 18.25 10.10
C LYS A 214 -10.81 19.52 9.70
N LYS A 215 -11.29 20.22 8.66
CA LYS A 215 -10.77 21.56 8.29
C LYS A 215 -10.84 22.47 9.53
N LYS A 216 -9.69 22.96 10.01
CA LYS A 216 -9.66 24.04 11.01
C LYS A 216 -10.48 25.21 10.45
N LYS A 217 -11.68 25.45 10.99
CA LYS A 217 -12.43 26.68 10.71
C LYS A 217 -11.51 27.83 11.11
N GLY A 218 -11.06 28.59 10.11
CA GLY A 218 -10.16 29.72 10.30
C GLY A 218 -10.71 30.63 11.39
N ARG A 219 -9.91 30.85 12.43
CA ARG A 219 -10.18 31.86 13.45
C ARG A 219 -10.11 33.19 12.72
N LYS A 220 -11.27 33.77 12.39
CA LYS A 220 -11.33 35.17 11.93
C LYS A 220 -10.82 36.01 13.10
N HIS A 221 -9.65 36.60 12.91
CA HIS A 221 -9.16 37.72 13.72
C HIS A 221 -9.66 39.02 13.10
#